data_AF-A0AAW8CVK8-F1
#
_entry.id   AF-A0AAW8CVK8-F1
#
_cell.length_a   1.000
_cell.length_b   1.000
_cell.length_c   1.000
_cell.angle_alpha   90.00
_cell.angle_beta   90.00
_cell.angle_gamma   90.00
#
_symmetry.space_group_name_H-M   'P 1'
#
loop_
_entity.id
_entity.type
_entity.pdbx_description
1 polymer ?
#
loop_
_entity_poly.entity_id
_entity_poly.type
_entity_poly.pdbx_seq_one_letter_code
_entity_poly.pdbx_strand_id
1 'polypeptide(L)'
;MTMGVLVYIDDKEEIVDEFSWLYKSMIFSGLFARARIIAVCHPNVVHRLPADERIVVIPSQPYVDTHAEWAGYGYINSVANLCDAAVVQECRKYDVLLKTDCDTFVTPALVEFTPTGLCFGFGGYAYEEQVRRKLSECSLRWGFPHAGMHNVGASVLGPSEFVCNFLDAQMDFCNKLLDEEFRDFQGAWPGWCKNVLTMYAGELAVRRTYPQQCSLGLLDHLPYASRALGSDVLHIHAWHTDQYWSKHQFRAGKYADMAPGDIDMRTLGGYCHGLVVADVEELKAKAAV
;
A
#
# COMPACT_ATOMS: atom_id res chain seq x y z
N MET A 1 -2.21 2.20 -22.24
CA MET A 1 -1.28 1.94 -21.14
C MET A 1 -1.99 1.08 -20.11
N THR A 2 -1.43 -0.07 -19.78
CA THR A 2 -1.99 -1.05 -18.84
C THR A 2 -1.39 -0.87 -17.45
N MET A 3 -2.16 -1.17 -16.41
CA MET A 3 -1.73 -1.03 -15.02
C MET A 3 -1.86 -2.35 -14.26
N GLY A 4 -0.83 -2.74 -13.50
CA GLY A 4 -0.92 -3.77 -12.48
C GLY A 4 -1.09 -3.14 -11.10
N VAL A 5 -2.10 -3.57 -10.33
CA VAL A 5 -2.26 -3.21 -8.92
C VAL A 5 -1.72 -4.37 -8.09
N LEU A 6 -0.51 -4.21 -7.56
CA LEU A 6 0.24 -5.23 -6.83
C LEU A 6 -0.04 -5.13 -5.34
N VAL A 7 -0.50 -6.23 -4.74
CA VAL A 7 -0.87 -6.29 -3.32
C VAL A 7 -0.49 -7.63 -2.72
N TYR A 8 -0.10 -7.63 -1.43
CA TYR A 8 0.08 -8.83 -0.62
C TYR A 8 -1.14 -9.07 0.28
N ILE A 9 -1.65 -10.31 0.30
CA ILE A 9 -2.82 -10.72 1.09
C ILE A 9 -2.42 -11.87 2.04
N ASP A 10 -2.42 -11.57 3.34
CA ASP A 10 -2.05 -12.52 4.40
C ASP A 10 -3.22 -13.41 4.84
N ASP A 11 -2.94 -14.50 5.56
CA ASP A 11 -3.99 -15.39 6.11
C ASP A 11 -4.62 -14.83 7.40
N LYS A 12 -5.26 -13.67 7.26
CA LYS A 12 -5.99 -12.99 8.32
C LYS A 12 -7.33 -12.52 7.79
N GLU A 13 -8.38 -12.69 8.59
CA GLU A 13 -9.73 -12.31 8.19
C GLU A 13 -9.85 -10.83 7.86
N GLU A 14 -9.19 -9.98 8.66
CA GLU A 14 -9.17 -8.55 8.47
C GLU A 14 -8.50 -8.13 7.16
N ILE A 15 -7.46 -8.87 6.74
CA ILE A 15 -6.71 -8.58 5.50
C ILE A 15 -7.52 -8.99 4.27
N VAL A 16 -8.24 -10.11 4.34
CA VAL A 16 -9.15 -10.53 3.26
C VAL A 16 -10.35 -9.56 3.14
N ASP A 17 -10.90 -9.10 4.26
CA ASP A 17 -11.92 -8.05 4.29
C ASP A 17 -11.38 -6.74 3.69
N GLU A 18 -10.20 -6.30 4.11
CA GLU A 18 -9.53 -5.11 3.57
C GLU A 18 -9.29 -5.23 2.06
N PHE A 19 -8.83 -6.38 1.57
CA PHE A 19 -8.68 -6.62 0.13
C PHE A 19 -9.99 -6.43 -0.64
N SER A 20 -11.13 -6.79 -0.02
CA SER A 20 -12.45 -6.56 -0.62
C SER A 20 -12.72 -5.06 -0.83
N TRP A 21 -12.18 -4.18 0.01
CA TRP A 21 -12.33 -2.73 -0.11
C TRP A 21 -11.58 -2.20 -1.33
N LEU A 22 -10.32 -2.63 -1.50
CA LEU A 22 -9.52 -2.32 -2.68
C LEU A 22 -10.23 -2.82 -3.95
N TYR A 23 -10.68 -4.08 -3.96
CA TYR A 23 -11.40 -4.68 -5.08
C TYR A 23 -12.67 -3.91 -5.45
N LYS A 24 -13.52 -3.58 -4.46
CA LYS A 24 -14.74 -2.78 -4.67
C LYS A 24 -14.41 -1.38 -5.19
N SER A 25 -13.35 -0.74 -4.71
CA SER A 25 -12.91 0.57 -5.20
C SER A 25 -12.45 0.51 -6.66
N MET A 26 -11.82 -0.58 -7.10
CA MET A 26 -11.46 -0.78 -8.51
C MET A 26 -12.66 -1.00 -9.43
N ILE A 27 -13.71 -1.67 -8.93
CA ILE A 27 -15.00 -1.77 -9.65
C ILE A 27 -15.63 -0.38 -9.77
N PHE A 28 -15.82 0.30 -8.63
CA PHE A 28 -16.55 1.56 -8.57
C PHE A 28 -15.86 2.69 -9.34
N SER A 29 -14.53 2.76 -9.28
CA SER A 29 -13.76 3.77 -10.02
C SER A 29 -13.73 3.52 -11.53
N GLY A 30 -14.08 2.32 -12.00
CA GLY A 30 -13.91 1.92 -13.40
C GLY A 30 -12.46 1.58 -13.76
N LEU A 31 -11.54 1.49 -12.80
CA LEU A 31 -10.11 1.27 -13.05
C LEU A 31 -9.81 -0.06 -13.76
N PHE A 32 -10.67 -1.06 -13.59
CA PHE A 32 -10.58 -2.34 -14.31
C PHE A 32 -10.64 -2.23 -15.84
N ALA A 33 -11.07 -1.09 -16.40
CA ALA A 33 -10.98 -0.82 -17.84
C ALA A 33 -9.52 -0.85 -18.36
N ARG A 34 -8.54 -0.54 -17.51
CA ARG A 34 -7.10 -0.52 -17.88
C ARG A 34 -6.19 -1.23 -16.89
N ALA A 35 -6.71 -1.71 -15.76
CA ALA A 35 -5.92 -2.33 -14.71
C ALA A 35 -6.33 -3.78 -14.43
N ARG A 36 -5.39 -4.52 -13.85
CA ARG A 36 -5.60 -5.85 -13.27
C ARG A 36 -4.97 -5.88 -11.88
N ILE A 37 -5.52 -6.69 -10.98
CA ILE A 37 -4.91 -6.93 -9.67
C ILE A 37 -3.89 -8.06 -9.82
N ILE A 38 -2.70 -7.87 -9.26
CA ILE A 38 -1.73 -8.94 -9.01
C ILE A 38 -1.78 -9.23 -7.51
N ALA A 39 -2.52 -10.28 -7.15
CA ALA A 39 -2.77 -10.68 -5.76
C ALA A 39 -1.75 -11.75 -5.35
N VAL A 40 -0.65 -11.31 -4.74
CA VAL A 40 0.30 -12.20 -4.09
C VAL A 40 -0.28 -12.58 -2.73
N CYS A 41 -0.59 -13.85 -2.50
CA CYS A 41 -1.41 -14.21 -1.34
C CYS A 41 -1.00 -15.50 -0.67
N HIS A 42 -1.26 -15.56 0.64
CA HIS A 42 -1.10 -16.79 1.40
C HIS A 42 -1.92 -17.93 0.73
N PRO A 43 -1.38 -19.15 0.56
CA PRO A 43 -2.10 -20.21 -0.16
C PRO A 43 -3.48 -20.54 0.42
N ASN A 44 -3.65 -20.41 1.73
CA ASN A 44 -4.92 -20.62 2.42
C ASN A 44 -6.01 -19.60 2.05
N VAL A 45 -5.69 -18.41 1.55
CA VAL A 45 -6.72 -17.40 1.23
C VAL A 45 -7.15 -17.40 -0.22
N VAL A 46 -6.50 -18.16 -1.09
CA VAL A 46 -6.79 -18.21 -2.54
C VAL A 46 -8.28 -18.46 -2.82
N HIS A 47 -8.88 -19.41 -2.10
CA HIS A 47 -10.30 -19.78 -2.27
C HIS A 47 -11.28 -18.73 -1.72
N ARG A 48 -10.79 -17.75 -0.96
CA ARG A 48 -11.57 -16.66 -0.36
C ARG A 48 -11.54 -15.40 -1.22
N LEU A 49 -10.65 -15.32 -2.21
CA LEU A 49 -10.58 -14.20 -3.13
C LEU A 49 -11.75 -14.26 -4.14
N PRO A 50 -12.22 -13.11 -4.67
CA PRO A 50 -13.24 -13.09 -5.70
C PRO A 50 -12.80 -13.91 -6.93
N ALA A 51 -13.70 -14.75 -7.43
CA ALA A 51 -13.51 -15.44 -8.70
C ALA A 51 -13.71 -14.45 -9.86
N ASP A 52 -12.65 -13.76 -10.24
CA ASP A 52 -12.65 -12.71 -11.26
C ASP A 52 -11.39 -12.80 -12.12
N GLU A 53 -11.55 -12.92 -13.44
CA GLU A 53 -10.43 -12.99 -14.40
C GLU A 53 -9.53 -11.75 -14.40
N ARG A 54 -10.00 -10.65 -13.79
CA ARG A 54 -9.24 -9.41 -13.64
C ARG A 54 -8.25 -9.46 -12.48
N ILE A 55 -8.23 -10.55 -11.71
CA ILE A 55 -7.32 -10.82 -10.60
C ILE A 55 -6.37 -11.95 -10.99
N VAL A 56 -5.09 -11.64 -11.09
CA VAL A 56 -4.02 -12.63 -11.22
C VAL A 56 -3.61 -13.06 -9.82
N VAL A 57 -3.90 -14.31 -9.47
CA VAL A 57 -3.58 -14.87 -8.15
C VAL A 57 -2.24 -15.58 -8.19
N ILE A 58 -1.32 -15.17 -7.30
CA ILE A 58 0.01 -15.79 -7.13
C ILE A 58 0.11 -16.28 -5.69
N PRO A 59 -0.12 -17.58 -5.42
CA PRO A 59 0.07 -18.16 -4.09
C PRO A 59 1.54 -18.07 -3.66
N SER A 60 1.80 -17.57 -2.46
CA SER A 60 3.14 -17.37 -1.94
C SER A 60 3.17 -17.61 -0.42
N GLN A 61 4.09 -18.48 0.03
CA GLN A 61 4.28 -18.72 1.47
C GLN A 61 4.87 -17.48 2.13
N PRO A 62 4.43 -17.08 3.34
CA PRO A 62 4.99 -15.93 4.05
C PRO A 62 6.52 -16.01 4.13
N TYR A 63 7.19 -14.91 3.77
CA TYR A 63 8.65 -14.86 3.80
C TYR A 63 9.23 -15.20 5.18
N VAL A 64 8.59 -14.72 6.25
CA VAL A 64 8.98 -15.01 7.64
C VAL A 64 9.01 -16.49 7.99
N ASP A 65 8.22 -17.34 7.31
CA ASP A 65 8.16 -18.78 7.61
C ASP A 65 9.41 -19.53 7.13
N THR A 66 10.17 -18.92 6.21
CA THR A 66 11.39 -19.50 5.63
C THR A 66 12.67 -18.73 6.01
N HIS A 67 12.55 -17.59 6.69
CA HIS A 67 13.66 -16.70 7.04
C HIS A 67 13.61 -16.31 8.53
N ALA A 68 14.28 -17.11 9.37
CA ALA A 68 14.20 -17.02 10.83
C ALA A 68 14.68 -15.68 11.41
N GLU A 69 15.56 -14.96 10.71
CA GLU A 69 16.03 -13.62 11.09
C GLU A 69 14.89 -12.58 11.11
N TRP A 70 13.79 -12.86 10.41
CA TRP A 70 12.58 -12.04 10.37
C TRP A 70 11.48 -12.50 11.33
N ALA A 71 11.76 -13.48 12.20
CA ALA A 71 10.81 -13.98 13.17
C ALA A 71 10.22 -12.82 14.01
N GLY A 72 8.88 -12.81 14.12
CA GLY A 72 8.14 -11.77 14.84
C GLY A 72 7.91 -10.47 14.07
N TYR A 73 8.38 -10.35 12.82
CA TYR A 73 8.19 -9.16 11.98
C TYR A 73 7.43 -9.48 10.69
N GLY A 74 6.14 -9.79 10.80
CA GLY A 74 5.28 -10.19 9.67
C GLY A 74 5.11 -9.14 8.56
N TYR A 75 5.38 -7.85 8.84
CA TYR A 75 5.31 -6.78 7.84
C TYR A 75 6.30 -6.97 6.68
N ILE A 76 7.37 -7.74 6.86
CA ILE A 76 8.29 -8.04 5.75
C ILE A 76 7.62 -8.82 4.62
N ASN A 77 6.56 -9.58 4.90
CA ASN A 77 5.88 -10.39 3.89
C ASN A 77 5.32 -9.52 2.76
N SER A 78 4.82 -8.32 3.08
CA SER A 78 4.29 -7.38 2.06
C SER A 78 5.35 -6.66 1.24
N VAL A 79 6.64 -6.95 1.47
CA VAL A 79 7.78 -6.47 0.67
C VAL A 79 8.48 -7.65 0.01
N ALA A 80 8.92 -8.64 0.79
CA ALA A 80 9.74 -9.74 0.31
C ALA A 80 8.97 -10.68 -0.63
N ASN A 81 7.71 -11.01 -0.34
CA ASN A 81 6.91 -11.84 -1.25
C ASN A 81 6.65 -11.14 -2.59
N LEU A 82 6.66 -9.80 -2.63
CA LEU A 82 6.50 -9.03 -3.86
C LEU A 82 7.77 -9.01 -4.73
N CYS A 83 8.92 -9.39 -4.16
CA CYS A 83 10.20 -9.49 -4.87
C CYS A 83 10.44 -10.86 -5.49
N ASP A 84 9.54 -11.83 -5.30
CA ASP A 84 9.66 -13.16 -5.89
C ASP A 84 9.72 -13.09 -7.43
N ALA A 85 10.54 -13.95 -8.04
CA ALA A 85 10.79 -13.94 -9.48
C ALA A 85 9.51 -14.10 -10.32
N ALA A 86 8.56 -14.93 -9.88
CA ALA A 86 7.28 -15.11 -10.56
C ALA A 86 6.41 -13.85 -10.49
N VAL A 87 6.43 -13.16 -9.35
CA VAL A 87 5.72 -11.88 -9.16
C VAL A 87 6.33 -10.81 -10.04
N VAL A 88 7.65 -10.65 -10.03
CA VAL A 88 8.37 -9.69 -10.88
C VAL A 88 8.12 -9.96 -12.37
N GLN A 89 8.07 -11.23 -12.77
CA GLN A 89 7.74 -11.60 -14.14
C GLN A 89 6.31 -11.20 -14.53
N GLU A 90 5.34 -11.35 -13.63
CA GLU A 90 3.97 -10.88 -13.85
C GLU A 90 3.89 -9.36 -13.94
N CYS A 91 4.54 -8.66 -13.00
CA CYS A 91 4.64 -7.20 -12.95
C CYS A 91 5.13 -6.59 -14.27
N ARG A 92 6.10 -7.24 -14.94
CA ARG A 92 6.66 -6.80 -16.23
C ARG A 92 5.70 -6.87 -17.42
N LYS A 93 4.51 -7.46 -17.27
CA LYS A 93 3.48 -7.49 -18.32
C LYS A 93 2.68 -6.19 -18.42
N TYR A 94 2.81 -5.31 -17.44
CA TYR A 94 2.09 -4.04 -17.36
C TYR A 94 3.03 -2.88 -17.64
N ASP A 95 2.49 -1.76 -18.13
CA ASP A 95 3.29 -0.54 -18.38
C ASP A 95 3.59 0.22 -17.07
N VAL A 96 2.61 0.22 -16.16
CA VAL A 96 2.63 0.92 -14.86
C VAL A 96 2.23 -0.04 -13.75
N LEU A 97 2.84 0.11 -12.57
CA LEU A 97 2.46 -0.60 -11.36
C LEU A 97 2.03 0.37 -10.27
N LEU A 98 0.95 0.03 -9.57
CA LEU A 98 0.63 0.52 -8.24
C LEU A 98 0.91 -0.61 -7.25
N LYS A 99 2.01 -0.55 -6.50
CA LYS A 99 2.15 -1.37 -5.28
C LYS A 99 1.37 -0.66 -4.18
N THR A 100 0.49 -1.39 -3.51
CA THR A 100 -0.30 -0.87 -2.39
C THR A 100 -0.62 -1.97 -1.36
N ASP A 101 -1.28 -1.58 -0.27
CA ASP A 101 -1.74 -2.46 0.79
C ASP A 101 -3.24 -2.80 0.63
N CYS A 102 -3.72 -3.83 1.32
CA CYS A 102 -5.12 -4.25 1.22
C CYS A 102 -6.09 -3.19 1.74
N ASP A 103 -5.73 -2.44 2.77
CA ASP A 103 -6.58 -1.47 3.46
C ASP A 103 -6.63 -0.11 2.75
N THR A 104 -6.77 -0.15 1.43
CA THR A 104 -6.67 1.03 0.57
C THR A 104 -7.81 1.09 -0.43
N PHE A 105 -8.01 2.27 -1.00
CA PHE A 105 -9.03 2.55 -1.98
C PHE A 105 -8.41 3.33 -3.13
N VAL A 106 -8.62 2.87 -4.36
CA VAL A 106 -8.34 3.68 -5.55
C VAL A 106 -9.55 4.56 -5.84
N THR A 107 -9.32 5.69 -6.52
CA THR A 107 -10.39 6.62 -6.88
C THR A 107 -10.54 6.74 -8.39
N PRO A 108 -11.63 7.35 -8.90
CA PRO A 108 -11.77 7.64 -10.33
C PRO A 108 -10.62 8.47 -10.92
N ALA A 109 -9.93 9.29 -10.10
CA ALA A 109 -8.81 10.11 -10.56
C ALA A 109 -7.64 9.27 -11.08
N LEU A 110 -7.47 8.04 -10.57
CA LEU A 110 -6.40 7.14 -11.01
C LEU A 110 -6.62 6.58 -12.43
N VAL A 111 -7.85 6.58 -12.95
CA VAL A 111 -8.18 6.02 -14.27
C VAL A 111 -7.47 6.79 -15.39
N GLU A 112 -7.44 8.11 -15.29
CA GLU A 112 -6.83 8.99 -16.30
C GLU A 112 -5.38 9.34 -15.97
N PHE A 113 -4.92 9.06 -14.74
CA PHE A 113 -3.58 9.39 -14.32
C PHE A 113 -2.54 8.46 -14.93
N THR A 114 -1.41 9.05 -15.35
CA THR A 114 -0.24 8.33 -15.85
C THR A 114 1.01 8.93 -15.22
N PRO A 115 1.76 8.17 -14.40
CA PRO A 115 2.97 8.68 -13.78
C PRO A 115 4.10 8.85 -14.81
N THR A 116 4.86 9.94 -14.69
CA THR A 116 6.12 10.13 -15.45
C THR A 116 7.35 9.67 -14.69
N GLY A 117 7.21 9.39 -13.39
CA GLY A 117 8.25 8.91 -12.49
C GLY A 117 7.64 8.10 -11.34
N LEU A 118 8.34 8.00 -10.20
CA LEU A 118 7.78 7.32 -9.02
C LEU A 118 6.91 8.27 -8.19
N CYS A 119 5.66 7.91 -7.97
CA CYS A 119 4.73 8.60 -7.10
C CYS A 119 4.56 7.80 -5.81
N PHE A 120 4.88 8.40 -4.67
CA PHE A 120 4.78 7.76 -3.36
C PHE A 120 3.62 8.33 -2.56
N GLY A 121 3.03 7.47 -1.74
CA GLY A 121 2.15 7.93 -0.67
C GLY A 121 2.94 8.52 0.49
N PHE A 122 2.24 9.16 1.42
CA PHE A 122 2.84 9.64 2.67
C PHE A 122 2.79 8.53 3.70
N GLY A 123 3.83 8.32 4.51
CA GLY A 123 3.95 7.18 5.45
C GLY A 123 3.87 7.53 6.94
N GLY A 124 4.05 8.79 7.31
CA GLY A 124 3.77 9.28 8.66
C GLY A 124 4.48 8.57 9.82
N TYR A 125 5.79 8.33 9.72
CA TYR A 125 6.59 7.68 10.78
C TYR A 125 7.79 8.50 11.27
N ALA A 126 8.26 9.45 10.47
CA ALA A 126 9.40 10.31 10.76
C ALA A 126 8.93 11.67 11.31
N TYR A 127 8.15 11.64 12.39
CA TYR A 127 7.74 12.85 13.12
C TYR A 127 8.79 13.30 14.13
N GLU A 128 9.48 12.34 14.74
CA GLU A 128 10.54 12.63 15.70
C GLU A 128 11.86 12.94 14.99
N GLU A 129 12.54 13.97 15.46
CA GLU A 129 13.83 14.38 14.92
C GLU A 129 14.87 13.26 15.02
N GLN A 130 14.78 12.42 16.06
CA GLN A 130 15.64 11.24 16.21
C GLN A 130 15.53 10.28 15.02
N VAL A 131 14.31 10.02 14.54
CA VAL A 131 14.07 9.10 13.41
C VAL A 131 14.68 9.68 12.13
N ARG A 132 14.42 10.97 11.85
CA ARG A 132 14.97 11.68 10.67
C ARG A 132 16.49 11.68 10.66
N ARG A 133 17.09 11.94 11.83
CA ARG A 133 18.54 11.91 12.01
C ARG A 133 19.10 10.51 11.77
N LYS A 134 18.48 9.47 12.33
CA LYS A 134 18.89 8.07 12.13
C LYS A 134 18.84 7.65 10.66
N LEU A 135 17.77 8.00 9.95
CA LEU A 135 17.65 7.77 8.51
C LEU A 135 18.77 8.48 7.74
N SER A 136 19.04 9.75 8.08
CA SER A 136 20.12 10.52 7.46
C SER A 136 21.51 9.92 7.73
N GLU A 137 21.77 9.47 8.96
CA GLU A 137 23.02 8.80 9.36
C GLU A 137 23.21 7.47 8.59
N CYS A 138 22.17 6.65 8.48
CA CYS A 138 22.21 5.40 7.71
C CYS A 138 22.48 5.68 6.22
N SER A 139 21.70 6.58 5.63
CA SER A 139 21.81 6.97 4.22
C SER A 139 23.22 7.48 3.88
N LEU A 140 23.78 8.35 4.73
CA LEU A 140 25.15 8.87 4.59
C LEU A 140 26.18 7.75 4.72
N ARG A 141 26.07 6.90 5.74
CA ARG A 141 26.99 5.77 5.98
C ARG A 141 27.01 4.79 4.80
N TRP A 142 25.90 4.66 4.09
CA TRP A 142 25.78 3.74 2.95
C TRP A 142 26.12 4.38 1.59
N GLY A 143 26.61 5.62 1.57
CA GLY A 143 27.12 6.27 0.37
C GLY A 143 26.06 7.01 -0.46
N PHE A 144 24.84 7.19 0.07
CA PHE A 144 23.76 7.91 -0.60
C PHE A 144 23.19 8.98 0.34
N PRO A 145 23.79 10.17 0.45
CA PRO A 145 23.34 11.19 1.40
C PRO A 145 21.84 11.49 1.27
N HIS A 146 21.16 11.56 2.41
CA HIS A 146 19.74 11.90 2.46
C HIS A 146 19.53 13.36 2.03
N ALA A 147 18.50 13.63 1.22
CA ALA A 147 18.19 14.99 0.75
C ALA A 147 16.84 15.51 1.27
N GLY A 148 16.50 15.20 2.52
CA GLY A 148 15.39 15.80 3.28
C GLY A 148 13.99 15.27 3.01
N MET A 149 13.80 14.35 2.04
CA MET A 149 12.50 13.72 1.82
C MET A 149 12.26 12.61 2.84
N HIS A 150 11.32 12.85 3.75
CA HIS A 150 10.93 11.92 4.80
C HIS A 150 9.48 11.46 4.66
N ASN A 151 9.12 10.38 5.35
CA ASN A 151 7.76 9.83 5.37
C ASN A 151 7.32 9.29 4.01
N VAL A 152 8.20 8.57 3.32
CA VAL A 152 7.83 7.82 2.11
C VAL A 152 6.89 6.68 2.52
N GLY A 153 5.69 6.66 1.97
CA GLY A 153 4.62 5.71 2.26
C GLY A 153 4.86 4.30 1.71
N ALA A 154 3.95 3.39 2.07
CA ALA A 154 4.00 2.00 1.63
C ALA A 154 3.56 1.85 0.17
N SER A 155 2.73 2.77 -0.34
CA SER A 155 2.23 2.75 -1.70
C SER A 155 3.16 3.47 -2.66
N VAL A 156 3.40 2.86 -3.82
CA VAL A 156 4.18 3.45 -4.92
C VAL A 156 3.52 3.16 -6.26
N LEU A 157 3.40 4.21 -7.08
CA LEU A 157 2.86 4.19 -8.44
C LEU A 157 3.96 4.66 -9.41
N GLY A 158 4.18 3.95 -10.51
CA GLY A 158 5.18 4.36 -11.50
C GLY A 158 5.33 3.38 -12.65
N PRO A 159 6.22 3.65 -13.60
CA PRO A 159 6.62 2.67 -14.62
C PRO A 159 7.00 1.34 -13.97
N SER A 160 6.53 0.22 -14.51
CA SER A 160 6.67 -1.10 -13.88
C SER A 160 8.12 -1.45 -13.54
N GLU A 161 9.05 -1.14 -14.45
CA GLU A 161 10.48 -1.34 -14.24
C GLU A 161 10.99 -0.55 -13.02
N PHE A 162 10.55 0.69 -12.85
CA PHE A 162 11.01 1.55 -11.75
C PHE A 162 10.45 1.07 -10.41
N VAL A 163 9.18 0.62 -10.40
CA VAL A 163 8.57 0.04 -9.19
C VAL A 163 9.27 -1.28 -8.82
N CYS A 164 9.57 -2.15 -9.79
CA CYS A 164 10.32 -3.38 -9.52
C CYS A 164 11.73 -3.10 -8.97
N ASN A 165 12.46 -2.14 -9.57
CA ASN A 165 13.78 -1.73 -9.08
C ASN A 165 13.70 -1.12 -7.67
N PHE A 166 12.62 -0.39 -7.37
CA PHE A 166 12.37 0.13 -6.03
C PHE A 166 12.15 -0.99 -5.01
N LEU A 167 11.32 -2.00 -5.33
CA LEU A 167 11.04 -3.11 -4.42
C LEU A 167 12.31 -3.93 -4.11
N ASP A 168 13.14 -4.19 -5.12
CA ASP A 168 14.44 -4.84 -4.95
C ASP A 168 15.36 -4.04 -4.01
N ALA A 169 15.50 -2.74 -4.26
CA ALA A 169 16.27 -1.86 -3.37
C ALA A 169 15.68 -1.76 -1.95
N GLN A 170 14.35 -1.76 -1.81
CA GLN A 170 13.69 -1.76 -0.52
C GLN A 170 14.01 -3.04 0.25
N MET A 171 14.01 -4.20 -0.40
CA MET A 171 14.36 -5.46 0.23
C MET A 171 15.84 -5.48 0.67
N ASP A 172 16.75 -4.97 -0.16
CA ASP A 172 18.16 -4.79 0.21
C ASP A 172 18.32 -3.95 1.50
N PHE A 173 17.59 -2.84 1.59
CA PHE A 173 17.64 -1.98 2.78
C PHE A 173 16.90 -2.56 3.98
N CYS A 174 15.86 -3.39 3.77
CA CYS A 174 15.26 -4.17 4.84
C CYS A 174 16.31 -5.06 5.51
N ASN A 175 17.02 -5.86 4.71
CA ASN A 175 18.09 -6.74 5.21
C ASN A 175 19.19 -5.95 5.92
N LYS A 176 19.61 -4.82 5.34
CA LYS A 176 20.68 -3.98 5.90
C LYS A 176 20.28 -3.31 7.23
N LEU A 177 19.07 -2.77 7.33
CA LEU A 177 18.54 -2.21 8.57
C LEU A 177 18.39 -3.29 9.65
N LEU A 178 17.91 -4.47 9.27
CA LEU A 178 17.80 -5.59 10.20
C LEU A 178 19.18 -5.96 10.75
N ASP A 179 20.18 -6.05 9.89
CA ASP A 179 21.54 -6.47 10.26
C ASP A 179 22.30 -5.44 11.11
N GLU A 180 22.22 -4.15 10.74
CA GLU A 180 23.01 -3.07 11.33
C GLU A 180 22.31 -2.32 12.48
N GLU A 181 20.98 -2.15 12.43
CA GLU A 181 20.25 -1.28 13.36
C GLU A 181 19.28 -2.04 14.27
N PHE A 182 18.74 -3.19 13.84
CA PHE A 182 17.68 -3.89 14.55
C PHE A 182 17.95 -5.36 14.88
N ARG A 183 19.20 -5.81 14.74
CA ARG A 183 19.63 -7.19 15.04
C ARG A 183 19.39 -7.49 16.52
N ASP A 184 19.89 -6.61 17.37
CA ASP A 184 19.86 -6.74 18.83
C ASP A 184 19.03 -5.62 19.50
N PHE A 185 18.33 -4.80 18.70
CA PHE A 185 17.57 -3.66 19.16
C PHE A 185 16.18 -3.64 18.53
N GLN A 186 15.13 -3.49 19.34
CA GLN A 186 13.74 -3.42 18.85
C GLN A 186 13.21 -1.98 18.81
N GLY A 187 13.71 -1.11 19.68
CA GLY A 187 13.21 0.25 19.86
C GLY A 187 11.77 0.32 20.38
N ALA A 188 11.23 1.54 20.41
CA ALA A 188 9.88 1.81 20.88
C ALA A 188 9.18 2.81 19.94
N TRP A 189 7.86 2.70 19.84
CA TRP A 189 7.02 3.62 19.09
C TRP A 189 6.30 4.59 20.03
N PRO A 190 6.21 5.90 19.69
CA PRO A 190 6.89 6.55 18.57
C PRO A 190 8.41 6.64 18.81
N GLY A 191 9.20 6.62 17.72
CA GLY A 191 10.67 6.61 17.78
C GLY A 191 11.34 5.67 16.76
N TRP A 192 12.66 5.51 16.88
CA TRP A 192 13.44 4.57 16.07
C TRP A 192 13.13 3.13 16.49
N CYS A 193 12.31 2.42 15.73
CA CYS A 193 11.75 1.12 16.13
C CYS A 193 11.65 0.14 14.96
N LYS A 194 11.97 -1.14 15.22
CA LYS A 194 11.92 -2.24 14.25
C LYS A 194 10.54 -2.39 13.61
N ASN A 195 9.47 -2.06 14.33
CA ASN A 195 8.09 -2.17 13.84
C ASN A 195 7.84 -1.36 12.55
N VAL A 196 8.69 -0.37 12.25
CA VAL A 196 8.55 0.54 11.10
C VAL A 196 9.67 0.34 10.07
N LEU A 197 10.45 -0.74 10.20
CA LEU A 197 11.64 -1.02 9.39
C LEU A 197 11.38 -1.00 7.88
N THR A 198 10.30 -1.63 7.39
CA THR A 198 9.97 -1.65 5.95
C THR A 198 9.71 -0.27 5.37
N MET A 199 9.18 0.66 6.19
CA MET A 199 8.96 2.05 5.79
C MET A 199 10.28 2.83 5.75
N TYR A 200 11.15 2.63 6.74
CA TYR A 200 12.52 3.19 6.72
C TYR A 200 13.31 2.70 5.50
N ALA A 201 13.21 1.39 5.20
CA ALA A 201 13.85 0.80 4.04
C ALA A 201 13.32 1.40 2.73
N GLY A 202 12.00 1.64 2.63
CA GLY A 202 11.39 2.31 1.49
C GLY A 202 11.95 3.72 1.26
N GLU A 203 12.07 4.53 2.31
CA GLU A 203 12.67 5.86 2.21
C GLU A 203 14.13 5.84 1.73
N LEU A 204 14.93 4.91 2.26
CA LEU A 204 16.32 4.72 1.87
C LEU A 204 16.44 4.18 0.44
N ALA A 205 15.50 3.34 0.00
CA ALA A 205 15.42 2.80 -1.36
C ALA A 205 15.26 3.89 -2.40
N VAL A 206 14.43 4.92 -2.14
CA VAL A 206 14.23 6.03 -3.10
C VAL A 206 15.54 6.69 -3.50
N ARG A 207 16.48 6.83 -2.55
CA ARG A 207 17.78 7.46 -2.79
C ARG A 207 18.66 6.65 -3.72
N ARG A 208 18.61 5.33 -3.62
CA ARG A 208 19.37 4.44 -4.50
C ARG A 208 18.72 4.33 -5.87
N THR A 209 17.39 4.38 -5.94
CA THR A 209 16.68 4.07 -7.18
C THR A 209 16.57 5.28 -8.11
N TYR A 210 16.22 6.49 -7.68
CA TYR A 210 16.19 7.68 -8.57
C TYR A 210 16.16 9.02 -7.80
N PRO A 211 17.15 9.93 -7.92
CA PRO A 211 17.11 11.20 -7.19
C PRO A 211 16.35 12.36 -7.87
N GLN A 212 15.73 12.21 -9.07
CA GLN A 212 15.28 13.39 -9.84
C GLN A 212 13.82 13.40 -10.34
N GLN A 213 13.05 12.30 -10.23
CA GLN A 213 11.66 12.26 -10.70
C GLN A 213 10.76 11.47 -9.74
N CYS A 214 10.58 11.99 -8.52
CA CYS A 214 9.60 11.45 -7.59
C CYS A 214 8.67 12.52 -7.03
N SER A 215 7.40 12.16 -6.83
CA SER A 215 6.41 12.98 -6.14
C SER A 215 5.93 12.29 -4.87
N LEU A 216 5.69 13.05 -3.81
CA LEU A 216 5.15 12.55 -2.54
C LEU A 216 3.76 13.13 -2.29
N GLY A 217 2.81 12.29 -1.87
CA GLY A 217 1.49 12.74 -1.37
C GLY A 217 0.37 12.77 -2.40
N LEU A 218 0.53 12.13 -3.57
CA LEU A 218 -0.57 11.81 -4.50
C LEU A 218 -1.27 10.48 -4.14
N LEU A 219 -0.60 9.65 -3.35
CA LEU A 219 -1.13 8.40 -2.80
C LEU A 219 -1.23 8.51 -1.27
N ASP A 220 -1.82 7.49 -0.67
CA ASP A 220 -2.05 7.35 0.78
C ASP A 220 -2.74 8.57 1.41
N HIS A 221 -3.75 9.12 0.74
CA HIS A 221 -4.58 10.16 1.34
C HIS A 221 -5.35 9.63 2.55
N LEU A 222 -5.50 10.48 3.56
CA LEU A 222 -6.30 10.18 4.75
C LEU A 222 -7.80 10.22 4.43
N PRO A 223 -8.62 9.31 4.99
CA PRO A 223 -10.06 9.20 4.73
C PRO A 223 -10.87 10.23 5.53
N TYR A 224 -10.40 11.49 5.56
CA TYR A 224 -11.08 12.55 6.29
C TYR A 224 -12.36 12.97 5.59
N ALA A 225 -13.49 12.87 6.28
CA ALA A 225 -14.78 13.31 5.75
C ALA A 225 -14.88 14.83 5.53
N SER A 226 -13.99 15.62 6.14
CA SER A 226 -13.90 17.06 5.90
C SER A 226 -13.27 17.43 4.55
N ARG A 227 -12.64 16.47 3.86
CA ARG A 227 -12.04 16.68 2.53
C ARG A 227 -12.93 16.06 1.46
N ALA A 228 -13.29 16.87 0.47
CA ALA A 228 -13.98 16.41 -0.72
C ALA A 228 -13.07 15.48 -1.54
N LEU A 229 -13.68 14.48 -2.17
CA LEU A 229 -13.02 13.61 -3.14
C LEU A 229 -12.80 14.41 -4.43
N GLY A 230 -11.55 14.81 -4.67
CA GLY A 230 -11.14 15.57 -5.84
C GLY A 230 -10.34 14.73 -6.85
N SER A 231 -10.06 15.32 -8.01
CA SER A 231 -9.21 14.74 -9.05
C SER A 231 -7.72 14.70 -8.68
N ASP A 232 -7.34 15.30 -7.55
CA ASP A 232 -6.01 15.30 -6.96
C ASP A 232 -5.74 14.12 -6.03
N VAL A 233 -6.78 13.32 -5.70
CA VAL A 233 -6.68 12.20 -4.76
C VAL A 233 -6.75 10.89 -5.55
N LEU A 234 -5.61 10.29 -5.86
CA LEU A 234 -5.57 9.05 -6.66
C LEU A 234 -5.88 7.80 -5.83
N HIS A 235 -5.52 7.84 -4.56
CA HIS A 235 -5.48 6.68 -3.68
C HIS A 235 -5.62 7.10 -2.21
N ILE A 236 -6.44 6.37 -1.46
CA ILE A 236 -6.76 6.63 -0.06
C ILE A 236 -6.30 5.42 0.76
N HIS A 237 -5.65 5.66 1.89
CA HIS A 237 -5.22 4.61 2.82
C HIS A 237 -6.02 4.70 4.11
N ALA A 238 -6.61 3.59 4.56
CA ALA A 238 -7.38 3.48 5.80
C ALA A 238 -6.52 3.55 7.07
N TRP A 239 -5.79 4.65 7.23
CA TRP A 239 -4.92 4.90 8.38
C TRP A 239 -5.67 4.85 9.69
N HIS A 240 -4.91 4.62 10.76
CA HIS A 240 -5.43 4.76 12.11
C HIS A 240 -5.77 6.23 12.38
N THR A 241 -7.04 6.48 12.62
CA THR A 241 -7.58 7.80 12.97
C THR A 241 -8.78 7.61 13.88
N ASP A 242 -9.05 8.61 14.72
CA ASP A 242 -10.25 8.69 15.54
C ASP A 242 -11.37 9.49 14.86
N GLN A 243 -11.07 10.11 13.71
CA GLN A 243 -12.04 10.86 12.92
C GLN A 243 -12.88 9.93 12.03
N TYR A 244 -14.05 10.42 11.62
CA TYR A 244 -14.84 9.76 10.58
C TYR A 244 -14.16 9.96 9.21
N TRP A 245 -13.82 8.92 8.45
CA TRP A 245 -14.07 7.48 8.64
C TRP A 245 -12.83 6.76 9.22
N SER A 246 -13.04 5.78 10.10
CA SER A 246 -11.98 4.98 10.74
C SER A 246 -12.29 3.48 10.67
N LYS A 247 -11.35 2.67 10.17
CA LYS A 247 -11.52 1.21 10.07
C LYS A 247 -11.73 0.54 11.43
N HIS A 248 -11.06 1.02 12.48
CA HIS A 248 -11.23 0.50 13.85
C HIS A 248 -12.61 0.78 14.40
N GLN A 249 -13.12 2.00 14.18
CA GLN A 249 -14.46 2.38 14.61
C GLN A 249 -15.55 1.64 13.80
N PHE A 250 -15.32 1.43 12.50
CA PHE A 250 -16.19 0.62 11.65
C PHE A 250 -16.30 -0.82 12.17
N ARG A 251 -15.16 -1.48 12.42
CA ARG A 251 -15.11 -2.85 12.98
C ARG A 251 -15.73 -2.95 14.38
N ALA A 252 -15.62 -1.90 15.18
CA ALA A 252 -16.28 -1.81 16.48
C ALA A 252 -17.81 -1.55 16.37
N GLY A 253 -18.38 -1.50 15.17
CA GLY A 253 -19.80 -1.31 14.93
C GLY A 253 -20.29 0.14 15.11
N LYS A 254 -19.39 1.12 15.27
CA LYS A 254 -19.75 2.52 15.56
C LYS A 254 -20.60 3.17 14.44
N TYR A 255 -20.57 2.60 13.24
CA TYR A 255 -21.30 3.12 12.08
C TYR A 255 -22.50 2.24 11.68
N ALA A 256 -22.85 1.20 12.46
CA ALA A 256 -23.87 0.22 12.10
C ALA A 256 -25.29 0.82 11.93
N ASP A 257 -25.59 1.91 12.64
CA ASP A 257 -26.88 2.58 12.58
C ASP A 257 -26.97 3.63 11.46
N MET A 258 -25.89 3.87 10.72
CA MET A 258 -25.90 4.83 9.60
C MET A 258 -26.59 4.20 8.38
N ALA A 259 -27.66 4.83 7.89
CA ALA A 259 -28.30 4.37 6.68
C ALA A 259 -27.37 4.60 5.46
N PRO A 260 -27.35 3.70 4.46
CA PRO A 260 -26.49 3.87 3.28
C PRO A 260 -26.69 5.21 2.55
N GLY A 261 -27.91 5.76 2.56
CA GLY A 261 -28.22 7.07 1.96
C GLY A 261 -27.63 8.28 2.70
N ASP A 262 -27.23 8.11 3.97
CA ASP A 262 -26.62 9.16 4.78
C ASP A 262 -25.09 9.24 4.59
N ILE A 263 -24.51 8.28 3.86
CA ILE A 263 -23.07 8.23 3.58
C ILE A 263 -22.75 9.15 2.40
N ASP A 264 -22.14 10.31 2.67
CA ASP A 264 -21.72 11.23 1.61
C ASP A 264 -20.45 10.75 0.89
N MET A 265 -20.65 9.96 -0.17
CA MET A 265 -19.58 9.43 -1.04
C MET A 265 -18.77 10.50 -1.79
N ARG A 266 -19.14 11.79 -1.71
CA ARG A 266 -18.35 12.90 -2.28
C ARG A 266 -17.21 13.33 -1.36
N THR A 267 -17.14 12.81 -0.15
CA THR A 267 -16.03 13.03 0.80
C THR A 267 -15.10 11.83 0.82
N LEU A 268 -13.83 12.00 1.19
CA LEU A 268 -12.89 10.87 1.28
C LEU A 268 -13.38 9.80 2.27
N GLY A 269 -13.85 10.24 3.44
CA GLY A 269 -14.37 9.33 4.47
C GLY A 269 -15.65 8.61 4.06
N GLY A 270 -16.61 9.32 3.47
CA GLY A 270 -17.84 8.71 2.99
C GLY A 270 -17.63 7.81 1.76
N TYR A 271 -16.65 8.12 0.91
CA TYR A 271 -16.24 7.24 -0.20
C TYR A 271 -15.77 5.88 0.33
N CYS A 272 -14.86 5.91 1.32
CA CYS A 272 -14.38 4.68 1.98
C CYS A 272 -15.53 3.92 2.64
N HIS A 273 -16.32 4.62 3.47
CA HIS A 273 -17.44 3.99 4.18
C HIS A 273 -18.44 3.34 3.22
N GLY A 274 -18.87 4.08 2.19
CA GLY A 274 -19.85 3.62 1.21
C GLY A 274 -19.38 2.37 0.47
N LEU A 275 -18.10 2.30 0.10
CA LEU A 275 -17.53 1.13 -0.56
C LEU A 275 -17.40 -0.08 0.37
N VAL A 276 -17.05 0.13 1.64
CA VAL A 276 -16.94 -0.98 2.59
C VAL A 276 -18.29 -1.66 2.79
N VAL A 277 -19.38 -0.89 2.96
CA VAL A 277 -20.73 -1.43 3.19
C VAL A 277 -21.48 -1.83 1.92
N ALA A 278 -21.02 -1.40 0.74
CA ALA A 278 -21.69 -1.73 -0.53
C ALA A 278 -21.60 -3.23 -0.84
N ASP A 279 -22.68 -3.77 -1.41
CA ASP A 279 -22.66 -5.11 -1.99
C ASP A 279 -21.83 -5.12 -3.29
N VAL A 280 -21.04 -6.17 -3.47
CA VAL A 280 -20.10 -6.26 -4.59
C VAL A 280 -20.81 -6.51 -5.93
N GLU A 281 -21.91 -7.26 -5.93
CA GLU A 281 -22.67 -7.56 -7.14
C GLU A 281 -23.47 -6.35 -7.60
N GLU A 282 -24.01 -5.56 -6.65
CA GLU A 282 -24.61 -4.26 -6.95
C GLU A 282 -23.61 -3.29 -7.60
N LEU A 283 -22.36 -3.26 -7.13
CA LEU A 283 -21.31 -2.44 -7.72
C LEU A 283 -20.96 -2.89 -9.14
N LYS A 284 -20.84 -4.21 -9.37
CA LYS A 284 -20.59 -4.77 -10.71
C LYS A 284 -21.71 -4.43 -11.68
N ALA A 285 -22.97 -4.54 -11.24
CA ALA A 285 -24.14 -4.25 -12.07
C ALA A 285 -24.15 -2.77 -12.51
N LYS A 286 -23.77 -1.85 -11.62
CA LYS A 286 -23.66 -0.41 -11.94
C LYS A 286 -22.49 -0.09 -12.87
N ALA A 287 -21.38 -0.84 -12.77
CA ALA A 287 -20.19 -0.63 -13.59
C ALA A 287 -20.28 -1.24 -15.01
N ALA A 288 -21.26 -2.12 -15.26
CA ALA A 288 -21.49 -2.75 -16.55
C ALA A 288 -22.39 -1.92 -17.51
N VAL A 289 -22.90 -0.79 -17.04
CA VAL A 289 -23.72 0.18 -17.79
C VAL A 289 -22.84 1.33 -18.26
#